data_AF-A0A7D8UYH9-F1
#
_entry.id   AF-A0A7D8UYH9-F1
#
_cell.length_a   1.000
_cell.length_b   1.000
_cell.length_c   1.000
_cell.angle_alpha   90.00
_cell.angle_beta   90.00
_cell.angle_gamma   90.00
#
_symmetry.space_group_name_H-M   'P 1'
#
loop_
_entity.id
_entity.type
_entity.pdbx_description
1 polymer ?
#
loop_
_entity_poly.entity_id
_entity_poly.type
_entity_poly.pdbx_seq_one_letter_code
_entity_poly.pdbx_strand_id
1 'polypeptide(L)'
;MVGKYKFTPEPNDPDRPRTVRGAYIYNLVDCIYACILRGELDRARRAWGILVRCPDVNWKERWRWGLYLMTAETEAGAPAEVQTQTQQRTDAARWLKSLQISMPVEDRPAILAEIALYHIKGHRYRAALDELETYLTSYPYTVSASLHTYAGMICFYLAQPKALQGSEYEPQASAERKDRAASVESSSTATSVDSLGAHVPPPNAGLLSQARKWFDKAGKINPREQVALGFIAMVGGPRLPIV
;
A
#
# COMPACT_ATOMS: atom_id res chain seq x y z
N MET A 1 23.59 2.23 22.80
CA MET A 1 24.50 3.31 22.37
C MET A 1 23.94 3.90 21.09
N VAL A 2 23.27 5.06 21.18
CA VAL A 2 22.80 5.79 19.99
C VAL A 2 24.06 6.37 19.36
N GLY A 3 24.56 5.73 18.29
CA GLY A 3 25.57 6.34 17.45
C GLY A 3 25.00 7.66 16.97
N LYS A 4 25.55 8.78 17.43
CA LYS A 4 25.18 10.10 16.91
C LYS A 4 25.58 10.09 15.44
N TYR A 5 24.60 9.94 14.55
CA TYR A 5 24.82 10.09 13.13
C TYR A 5 25.45 11.46 12.92
N LYS A 6 26.56 11.49 12.18
CA LYS A 6 27.41 12.68 12.08
C LYS A 6 26.86 13.67 11.06
N PHE A 7 26.05 13.19 10.11
CA PHE A 7 25.50 14.00 9.04
C PHE A 7 24.01 13.69 8.83
N THR A 8 23.21 14.75 8.72
CA THR A 8 21.80 14.73 8.30
C THR A 8 21.68 15.49 6.97
N PRO A 9 22.17 14.90 5.85
CA PRO A 9 22.51 15.68 4.66
C PRO A 9 21.30 16.18 3.86
N GLU A 10 20.76 17.37 4.10
CA GLU A 10 19.59 17.84 3.33
C GLU A 10 19.96 18.26 1.89
N PRO A 11 19.04 18.12 0.93
CA PRO A 11 19.29 18.51 -0.46
C PRO A 11 19.40 20.04 -0.53
N ASN A 12 20.44 20.55 -1.19
CA ASN A 12 20.72 21.99 -1.26
C ASN A 12 20.93 22.69 0.10
N ASP A 13 21.36 21.96 1.13
CA ASP A 13 21.71 22.55 2.42
C ASP A 13 22.86 23.57 2.27
N PRO A 14 22.69 24.83 2.73
CA PRO A 14 23.76 25.82 2.74
C PRO A 14 24.86 25.51 3.76
N ASP A 15 24.56 24.75 4.82
CA ASP A 15 25.48 24.44 5.92
C ASP A 15 26.30 23.17 5.64
N ARG A 16 26.89 23.10 4.43
CA ARG A 16 27.69 21.95 4.03
C ARG A 16 28.88 21.75 4.97
N PRO A 17 29.09 20.53 5.50
CA PRO A 17 30.21 20.25 6.37
C PRO A 17 31.53 20.45 5.61
N ARG A 18 32.46 21.19 6.23
CA ARG A 18 33.80 21.47 5.67
C ARG A 18 34.70 20.23 5.55
N THR A 19 34.30 19.11 6.15
CA THR A 19 35.06 17.86 6.04
C THR A 19 34.89 17.24 4.65
N VAL A 20 35.98 16.74 4.07
CA VAL A 20 35.97 16.05 2.76
C VAL A 20 34.90 14.94 2.69
N ARG A 21 34.82 14.11 3.73
CA ARG A 21 33.83 13.03 3.82
C ARG A 21 32.38 13.53 3.82
N GLY A 22 32.12 14.59 4.58
CA GLY A 22 30.80 15.24 4.59
C GLY A 22 30.44 15.82 3.23
N ALA A 23 31.37 16.51 2.57
CA ALA A 23 31.16 17.03 1.21
C ALA A 23 30.78 15.91 0.22
N TYR A 24 31.45 14.75 0.26
CA TYR A 24 31.07 13.60 -0.57
C TYR A 24 29.67 13.05 -0.26
N ILE A 25 29.29 12.97 1.01
CA ILE A 25 27.95 12.52 1.42
C ILE A 25 26.87 13.47 0.89
N TYR A 26 27.06 14.78 1.04
CA TYR A 26 26.12 15.78 0.51
C TYR A 26 26.07 15.77 -1.02
N ASN A 27 27.22 15.68 -1.68
CA ASN A 27 27.28 15.54 -3.15
C ASN A 27 26.58 14.26 -3.62
N LEU A 28 26.65 13.17 -2.85
CA LEU A 28 25.95 11.92 -3.17
C LEU A 28 24.44 12.10 -3.04
N VAL A 29 23.96 12.81 -2.02
CA VAL A 29 22.54 13.15 -1.87
C VAL A 29 22.07 14.04 -3.01
N ASP A 30 22.79 15.12 -3.31
CA ASP A 30 22.48 16.01 -4.44
C ASP A 30 22.45 15.23 -5.76
N CYS A 31 23.39 14.29 -5.95
CA CYS A 31 23.43 13.41 -7.11
C CYS A 31 22.19 12.51 -7.18
N ILE A 32 21.74 11.92 -6.06
CA ILE A 32 20.50 11.12 -6.01
C ILE A 32 19.30 11.98 -6.43
N TYR A 33 19.17 13.19 -5.89
CA TYR A 33 18.08 14.11 -6.27
C TYR A 33 18.12 14.51 -7.73
N ALA A 34 19.30 14.89 -8.23
CA ALA A 34 19.47 15.23 -9.64
C ALA A 34 19.13 14.05 -10.55
N CYS A 35 19.50 12.81 -10.17
CA CYS A 35 19.14 11.61 -10.92
C CYS A 35 17.63 11.34 -10.90
N ILE A 36 16.97 11.53 -9.75
CA ILE A 36 15.50 11.39 -9.62
C ILE A 36 14.80 12.41 -10.53
N LEU A 37 15.21 13.68 -10.49
CA LEU A 37 14.62 14.74 -11.32
C LEU A 37 14.83 14.52 -12.82
N ARG A 38 15.92 13.85 -13.22
CA ARG A 38 16.22 13.50 -14.61
C ARG A 38 15.58 12.18 -15.06
N GLY A 39 15.01 11.40 -14.16
CA GLY A 39 14.51 10.05 -14.45
C GLY A 39 15.59 8.98 -14.61
N GLU A 40 16.85 9.26 -14.26
CA GLU A 40 17.96 8.29 -14.28
C GLU A 40 17.91 7.36 -13.03
N LEU A 41 16.88 6.53 -12.93
CA LEU A 41 16.59 5.71 -11.73
C LEU A 41 17.70 4.69 -11.42
N ASP A 42 18.31 4.06 -12.43
CA ASP A 42 19.44 3.13 -12.26
C ASP A 42 20.61 3.76 -11.51
N ARG A 43 20.93 5.01 -11.87
CA ARG A 43 22.05 5.74 -11.27
C ARG A 43 21.71 6.17 -9.86
N ALA A 44 20.48 6.61 -9.64
CA ALA A 44 19.97 6.91 -8.31
C ALA A 44 19.98 5.67 -7.38
N ARG A 45 19.62 4.48 -7.88
CA ARG A 45 19.68 3.21 -7.13
C ARG A 45 21.10 2.86 -6.71
N ARG A 46 22.07 2.99 -7.62
CA ARG A 46 23.49 2.76 -7.29
C ARG A 46 24.00 3.75 -6.25
N ALA A 47 23.70 5.03 -6.41
CA ALA A 47 24.07 6.08 -5.48
C ALA A 47 23.44 5.87 -4.09
N TRP A 48 22.15 5.50 -4.05
CA TRP A 48 21.45 5.13 -2.82
C TRP A 48 22.08 3.91 -2.12
N GLY A 49 22.45 2.87 -2.89
CA GLY A 49 23.14 1.70 -2.36
C GLY A 49 24.49 2.02 -1.71
N ILE A 50 25.21 3.03 -2.23
CA ILE A 50 26.43 3.55 -1.60
C ILE A 50 26.07 4.28 -0.29
N LEU A 51 25.06 5.15 -0.32
CA LEU A 51 24.64 5.94 0.84
C LEU A 51 24.21 5.08 2.03
N VAL A 52 23.45 4.00 1.78
CA VAL A 52 22.98 3.07 2.83
C VAL A 52 24.14 2.34 3.52
N ARG A 53 25.28 2.15 2.83
CA ARG A 53 26.48 1.53 3.40
C ARG A 53 27.32 2.51 4.21
N CYS A 54 27.04 3.81 4.17
CA CYS A 54 27.77 4.81 4.92
C CYS A 54 27.31 4.84 6.39
N PRO A 55 28.19 4.57 7.37
CA PRO A 55 27.80 4.52 8.79
C PRO A 55 27.49 5.91 9.38
N ASP A 56 27.92 7.00 8.74
CA ASP A 56 27.72 8.36 9.27
C ASP A 56 26.35 8.94 8.96
N VAL A 57 25.56 8.27 8.11
CA VAL A 57 24.27 8.75 7.60
C VAL A 57 23.17 7.92 8.20
N ASN A 58 22.15 8.60 8.74
CA ASN A 58 20.93 7.93 9.16
C ASN A 58 20.05 7.60 7.94
N TRP A 59 20.42 6.57 7.18
CA TRP A 59 19.64 6.16 5.99
C TRP A 59 18.19 5.80 6.36
N LYS A 60 17.96 5.39 7.61
CA LYS A 60 16.64 5.04 8.15
C LYS A 60 15.66 6.20 8.14
N GLU A 61 16.10 7.45 8.35
CA GLU A 61 15.24 8.63 8.23
C GLU A 61 14.77 8.86 6.78
N ARG A 62 15.49 8.29 5.81
CA ARG A 62 15.31 8.54 4.37
C ARG A 62 14.81 7.32 3.62
N TRP A 63 14.23 6.38 4.33
CA TRP A 63 13.66 5.17 3.76
C TRP A 63 12.67 5.45 2.62
N ARG A 64 11.95 6.58 2.65
CA ARG A 64 11.04 6.99 1.56
C ARG A 64 11.74 7.10 0.20
N TRP A 65 13.02 7.49 0.16
CA TRP A 65 13.77 7.54 -1.11
C TRP A 65 14.06 6.13 -1.61
N GLY A 66 14.46 5.23 -0.71
CA GLY A 66 14.62 3.81 -1.04
C GLY A 66 13.32 3.22 -1.59
N LEU A 67 12.19 3.49 -0.94
CA LEU A 67 10.88 3.05 -1.41
C LEU A 67 10.58 3.60 -2.80
N TYR A 68 10.71 4.92 -3.00
CA TYR A 68 10.48 5.57 -4.29
C TYR A 68 11.33 4.94 -5.41
N LEU A 69 12.63 4.73 -5.16
CA LEU A 69 13.54 4.13 -6.13
C LEU A 69 13.19 2.68 -6.47
N MET A 70 12.60 1.93 -5.53
CA MET A 70 12.14 0.57 -5.78
C MET A 70 10.82 0.52 -6.55
N THR A 71 9.94 1.53 -6.37
CA THR A 71 8.61 1.55 -6.99
C THR A 71 8.54 2.32 -8.31
N ALA A 72 9.43 3.27 -8.56
CA ALA A 72 9.37 4.16 -9.71
C ALA A 72 9.47 3.43 -11.07
N GLU A 73 10.13 2.28 -11.12
CA GLU A 73 10.24 1.46 -12.34
C GLU A 73 8.93 0.76 -12.71
N THR A 74 8.11 0.46 -11.71
CA THR A 74 6.79 -0.12 -11.95
C THR A 74 5.84 0.88 -12.61
N GLU A 75 6.03 2.18 -12.36
CA GLU A 75 5.15 3.25 -12.85
C GLU A 75 5.58 3.78 -14.24
N ALA A 76 6.86 3.63 -14.61
CA ALA A 76 7.41 4.16 -15.86
C ALA A 76 6.99 3.41 -17.15
N GLY A 77 6.04 2.47 -17.08
CA GLY A 77 5.37 1.88 -18.26
C GLY A 77 6.29 1.11 -19.22
N ALA A 78 7.54 0.84 -18.86
CA ALA A 78 8.41 0.00 -19.66
C ALA A 78 7.81 -1.42 -19.72
N PRO A 79 7.77 -2.08 -20.90
CA PRO A 79 7.29 -3.44 -21.06
C PRO A 79 8.31 -4.45 -20.49
N ALA A 80 8.73 -4.25 -19.24
CA ALA A 80 9.46 -5.24 -18.49
C ALA A 80 8.52 -6.41 -18.22
N GLU A 81 9.02 -7.63 -18.46
CA GLU A 81 8.30 -8.88 -18.31
C GLU A 81 7.46 -8.89 -17.02
N VAL A 82 6.22 -9.38 -17.10
CA VAL A 82 5.26 -9.46 -15.98
C VAL A 82 5.89 -10.13 -14.74
N GLN A 83 6.87 -11.01 -14.95
CA GLN A 83 7.63 -11.69 -13.91
C GLN A 83 8.55 -10.74 -13.12
N THR A 84 9.28 -9.84 -13.79
CA THR A 84 10.19 -8.89 -13.13
C THR A 84 9.42 -7.89 -12.28
N GLN A 85 8.26 -7.43 -12.77
CA GLN A 85 7.39 -6.53 -12.01
C GLN A 85 6.83 -7.21 -10.75
N THR A 86 6.41 -8.47 -10.86
CA THR A 86 5.89 -9.22 -9.70
C THR A 86 6.99 -9.45 -8.66
N GLN A 87 8.20 -9.80 -9.11
CA GLN A 87 9.35 -10.02 -8.24
C GLN A 87 9.74 -8.73 -7.49
N GLN A 88 9.93 -7.63 -8.23
CA GLN A 88 10.23 -6.32 -7.65
C GLN A 88 9.16 -5.88 -6.65
N ARG A 89 7.89 -6.24 -6.94
CA ARG A 89 6.80 -5.94 -6.00
C ARG A 89 6.89 -6.71 -4.69
N THR A 90 7.25 -7.99 -4.76
CA THR A 90 7.46 -8.80 -3.55
C THR A 90 8.68 -8.34 -2.77
N ASP A 91 9.73 -7.88 -3.45
CA ASP A 91 10.96 -7.42 -2.82
C ASP A 91 10.77 -6.09 -2.08
N ALA A 92 9.99 -5.15 -2.64
CA ALA A 92 9.62 -3.91 -1.94
C ALA A 92 8.81 -4.19 -0.67
N ALA A 93 7.81 -5.08 -0.74
CA ALA A 93 7.04 -5.47 0.44
C ALA A 93 7.89 -6.16 1.52
N ARG A 94 8.80 -7.06 1.12
CA ARG A 94 9.74 -7.72 2.04
C ARG A 94 10.70 -6.71 2.68
N TRP A 95 11.18 -5.75 1.91
CA TRP A 95 12.04 -4.68 2.39
C TRP A 95 11.33 -3.78 3.39
N LEU A 96 10.07 -3.37 3.12
CA LEU A 96 9.27 -2.59 4.07
C LEU A 96 9.01 -3.34 5.38
N LYS A 97 8.75 -4.65 5.33
CA LYS A 97 8.61 -5.48 6.54
C LYS A 97 9.91 -5.56 7.34
N SER A 98 11.04 -5.75 6.67
CA SER A 98 12.36 -5.69 7.30
C SER A 98 12.62 -4.33 7.94
N LEU A 99 12.23 -3.26 7.25
CA LEU A 99 12.35 -1.89 7.72
C LEU A 99 11.53 -1.67 9.00
N GLN A 100 10.27 -2.12 9.04
CA GLN A 100 9.39 -2.01 10.21
C GLN A 100 10.01 -2.59 11.49
N ILE A 101 10.74 -3.70 11.39
CA ILE A 101 11.44 -4.33 12.52
C ILE A 101 12.63 -3.48 12.98
N SER A 102 13.36 -2.91 12.03
CA SER A 102 14.60 -2.17 12.30
C SER A 102 14.40 -0.71 12.78
N MET A 103 13.18 -0.19 12.66
CA MET A 103 12.86 1.23 12.87
C MET A 103 12.38 1.55 14.30
N PRO A 104 12.61 2.79 14.77
CA PRO A 104 12.07 3.26 16.04
C PRO A 104 10.54 3.18 16.05
N VAL A 105 9.97 3.05 17.24
CA VAL A 105 8.53 2.81 17.43
C VAL A 105 7.69 3.91 16.77
N GLU A 106 8.11 5.17 16.86
CA GLU A 106 7.40 6.35 16.37
C GLU A 106 7.13 6.34 14.85
N ASP A 107 8.06 5.80 14.05
CA ASP A 107 7.94 5.79 12.59
C ASP A 107 7.16 4.58 12.06
N ARG A 108 6.90 3.57 12.91
CA ARG A 108 6.23 2.34 12.49
C ARG A 108 4.83 2.57 11.89
N PRO A 109 3.98 3.48 12.40
CA PRO A 109 2.69 3.76 11.78
C PRO A 109 2.80 4.30 10.35
N ALA A 110 3.81 5.12 10.06
CA ALA A 110 4.05 5.64 8.72
C ALA A 110 4.47 4.52 7.76
N ILE A 111 5.33 3.61 8.21
CA ILE A 111 5.76 2.45 7.41
C ILE A 111 4.58 1.50 7.15
N LEU A 112 3.75 1.24 8.17
CA LEU A 112 2.56 0.40 7.99
C LEU A 112 1.55 1.03 7.03
N ALA A 113 1.38 2.35 7.06
CA ALA A 113 0.53 3.06 6.10
C ALA A 113 1.05 2.85 4.67
N GLU A 114 2.36 2.98 4.45
CA GLU A 114 2.96 2.72 3.13
C GLU A 114 2.82 1.25 2.71
N ILE A 115 2.96 0.28 3.64
CA ILE A 115 2.69 -1.14 3.34
C ILE A 115 1.25 -1.34 2.87
N ALA A 116 0.28 -0.73 3.55
CA ALA A 116 -1.13 -0.81 3.15
C ALA A 116 -1.36 -0.18 1.77
N LEU A 117 -0.84 1.03 1.53
CA LEU A 117 -0.91 1.70 0.23
C LEU A 117 -0.25 0.88 -0.88
N TYR A 118 0.86 0.22 -0.56
CA TYR A 118 1.56 -0.67 -1.47
C TYR A 118 0.70 -1.86 -1.89
N HIS A 119 0.01 -2.49 -0.94
CA HIS A 119 -0.95 -3.56 -1.24
C HIS A 119 -2.17 -3.07 -2.02
N ILE A 120 -2.66 -1.86 -1.74
CA ILE A 120 -3.76 -1.21 -2.47
C ILE A 120 -3.37 -0.99 -3.93
N LYS A 121 -2.18 -0.43 -4.20
CA LYS A 121 -1.64 -0.29 -5.58
C LYS A 121 -1.51 -1.62 -6.30
N GLY A 122 -1.27 -2.70 -5.55
CA GLY A 122 -1.21 -4.07 -6.07
C GLY A 122 -2.56 -4.80 -6.11
N HIS A 123 -3.70 -4.11 -5.89
CA HIS A 123 -5.06 -4.66 -5.81
C HIS A 123 -5.25 -5.81 -4.80
N ARG A 124 -4.34 -5.95 -3.83
CA ARG A 124 -4.36 -6.98 -2.79
C ARG A 124 -5.03 -6.46 -1.53
N TYR A 125 -6.29 -6.04 -1.65
CA TYR A 125 -7.04 -5.40 -0.57
C TYR A 125 -7.24 -6.28 0.67
N ARG A 126 -7.43 -7.60 0.49
CA ARG A 126 -7.55 -8.53 1.63
C ARG A 126 -6.25 -8.65 2.42
N ALA A 127 -5.13 -8.84 1.72
CA ALA A 127 -3.82 -8.88 2.38
C ALA A 127 -3.51 -7.55 3.10
N ALA A 128 -3.89 -6.41 2.52
CA ALA A 128 -3.76 -5.12 3.17
C ALA A 128 -4.57 -5.06 4.49
N LEU A 129 -5.82 -5.56 4.46
CA LEU A 129 -6.68 -5.58 5.64
C LEU A 129 -6.13 -6.50 6.73
N ASP A 130 -5.71 -7.71 6.37
CA ASP A 130 -5.17 -8.70 7.32
C ASP A 130 -3.92 -8.15 8.04
N GLU A 131 -3.02 -7.50 7.31
CA GLU A 131 -1.83 -6.85 7.88
C GLU A 131 -2.23 -5.69 8.80
N LEU A 132 -3.16 -4.83 8.38
CA LEU A 132 -3.64 -3.72 9.22
C LEU A 132 -4.29 -4.23 10.51
N GLU A 133 -5.17 -5.23 10.44
CA GLU A 133 -5.86 -5.79 11.61
C GLU A 133 -4.89 -6.42 12.61
N THR A 134 -3.83 -7.07 12.10
CA THR A 134 -2.77 -7.65 12.91
C THR A 134 -2.06 -6.59 13.77
N TYR A 135 -1.77 -5.42 13.20
CA TYR A 135 -0.98 -4.38 13.89
C TYR A 135 -1.83 -3.32 14.61
N LEU A 136 -3.04 -3.02 14.15
CA LEU A 136 -3.89 -1.92 14.68
C LEU A 136 -4.20 -2.02 16.18
N THR A 137 -4.18 -3.23 16.75
CA THR A 137 -4.44 -3.45 18.19
C THR A 137 -3.22 -3.15 19.07
N SER A 138 -2.03 -3.06 18.49
CA SER A 138 -0.77 -2.84 19.21
C SER A 138 -0.36 -1.37 19.23
N TYR A 139 0.28 -0.92 20.31
CA TYR A 139 0.94 0.39 20.35
C TYR A 139 2.16 0.34 19.42
N PRO A 140 2.38 1.36 18.55
CA PRO A 140 1.79 2.70 18.52
C PRO A 140 0.64 2.89 17.51
N TYR A 141 0.19 1.83 16.84
CA TYR A 141 -0.78 1.93 15.75
C TYR A 141 -2.19 2.31 16.22
N THR A 142 -2.51 2.00 17.48
CA THR A 142 -3.78 2.37 18.14
C THR A 142 -4.04 3.87 18.16
N VAL A 143 -3.00 4.70 18.11
CA VAL A 143 -3.09 6.17 18.19
C VAL A 143 -3.14 6.83 16.80
N SER A 144 -2.95 6.06 15.73
CA SER A 144 -2.94 6.61 14.37
C SER A 144 -4.34 6.61 13.74
N ALA A 145 -4.96 7.79 13.64
CA ALA A 145 -6.28 7.93 13.00
C ALA A 145 -6.25 7.56 11.51
N SER A 146 -5.16 7.85 10.80
CA SER A 146 -5.02 7.56 9.37
C SER A 146 -5.05 6.06 9.08
N LEU A 147 -4.40 5.24 9.90
CA LEU A 147 -4.43 3.78 9.77
C LEU A 147 -5.83 3.19 9.97
N HIS A 148 -6.56 3.69 10.97
CA HIS A 148 -7.95 3.29 11.21
C HIS A 148 -8.86 3.70 10.03
N THR A 149 -8.58 4.86 9.43
CA THR A 149 -9.29 5.33 8.22
C THR A 149 -8.99 4.44 7.02
N TYR A 150 -7.73 4.04 6.79
CA TYR A 150 -7.38 3.10 5.73
C TYR A 150 -8.06 1.74 5.91
N ALA A 151 -8.06 1.18 7.12
CA ALA A 151 -8.78 -0.08 7.40
C ALA A 151 -10.29 0.07 7.12
N GLY A 152 -10.91 1.17 7.55
CA GLY A 152 -12.31 1.46 7.27
C GLY A 152 -12.61 1.55 5.78
N MET A 153 -11.78 2.25 5.01
CA MET A 153 -11.92 2.38 3.55
C MET A 153 -11.76 1.03 2.83
N ILE A 154 -10.80 0.20 3.24
CA ILE A 154 -10.60 -1.14 2.66
C ILE A 154 -11.80 -2.05 2.97
N CYS A 155 -12.29 -2.05 4.22
CA CYS A 155 -13.52 -2.79 4.58
C CYS A 155 -14.71 -2.32 3.76
N PHE A 156 -14.87 -1.01 3.58
CA PHE A 156 -15.95 -0.42 2.78
C PHE A 156 -15.85 -0.86 1.31
N TYR A 157 -14.66 -0.80 0.71
CA TYR A 157 -14.42 -1.25 -0.65
C TYR A 157 -14.74 -2.75 -0.83
N LEU A 158 -14.27 -3.60 0.09
CA LEU A 158 -14.54 -5.04 0.07
C LEU A 158 -16.01 -5.38 0.31
N ALA A 159 -16.77 -4.48 0.93
CA ALA A 159 -18.20 -4.64 1.12
C ALA A 159 -19.02 -4.35 -0.15
N GLN A 160 -18.46 -3.60 -1.10
CA GLN A 160 -19.13 -3.30 -2.37
C GLN A 160 -19.31 -4.57 -3.22
N PRO A 161 -20.39 -4.64 -4.02
CA PRO A 161 -20.56 -5.69 -5.01
C PRO A 161 -19.38 -5.73 -5.98
N LYS A 162 -18.94 -6.93 -6.39
CA LYS A 162 -17.82 -7.11 -7.33
C LYS A 162 -17.95 -6.31 -8.64
N ALA A 163 -19.19 -6.10 -9.08
CA ALA A 163 -19.50 -5.30 -10.27
C ALA A 163 -19.04 -3.83 -10.16
N LEU A 164 -18.95 -3.30 -8.95
CA LEU A 164 -18.51 -1.92 -8.67
C LEU A 164 -17.02 -1.83 -8.26
N GLN A 165 -16.36 -2.96 -7.98
CA GLN A 165 -14.96 -3.02 -7.53
C GLN A 165 -13.94 -2.81 -8.66
N GLY A 166 -14.31 -2.14 -9.75
CA GLY A 166 -13.42 -1.91 -10.89
C GLY A 166 -13.04 -3.20 -11.61
N SER A 167 -13.80 -3.55 -12.64
CA SER A 167 -13.42 -4.56 -13.62
C SER A 167 -12.27 -4.05 -14.51
N GLU A 168 -11.08 -3.89 -13.95
CA GLU A 168 -9.84 -3.79 -14.73
C GLU A 168 -8.78 -4.67 -14.05
N TYR A 169 -8.43 -5.76 -14.72
CA TYR A 169 -7.40 -6.74 -14.36
C TYR A 169 -7.70 -7.73 -13.22
N GLU A 170 -8.51 -8.74 -13.53
CA GLU A 170 -8.31 -10.09 -12.97
C GLU A 170 -7.32 -10.83 -13.89
N PRO A 171 -6.05 -11.06 -13.50
CA PRO A 171 -5.19 -11.98 -14.22
C PRO A 171 -5.78 -13.38 -14.03
N GLN A 172 -6.15 -14.01 -15.13
CA GLN A 172 -6.66 -15.38 -15.22
C GLN A 172 -5.91 -16.31 -14.25
N ALA A 173 -6.54 -16.65 -13.13
CA ALA A 173 -6.22 -17.88 -12.44
C ALA A 173 -6.73 -19.01 -13.34
N SER A 174 -5.82 -19.50 -14.17
CA SER A 174 -5.94 -20.70 -14.98
C SER A 174 -6.51 -21.84 -14.15
N ALA A 175 -7.77 -22.16 -14.43
CA ALA A 175 -8.31 -23.49 -14.22
C ALA A 175 -7.48 -24.46 -15.09
N GLU A 176 -6.46 -25.07 -14.50
CA GLU A 176 -5.83 -26.25 -15.08
C GLU A 176 -6.81 -27.42 -14.99
N ARG A 177 -7.64 -27.51 -16.03
CA ARG A 177 -8.34 -28.72 -16.44
C ARG A 177 -7.30 -29.61 -17.12
N LYS A 178 -6.95 -30.74 -16.50
CA LYS A 178 -6.40 -31.89 -17.23
C LYS A 178 -7.32 -33.08 -17.01
N ASP A 179 -8.11 -33.33 -18.04
CA ASP A 179 -9.05 -34.44 -18.18
C ASP A 179 -8.35 -35.80 -18.10
N ARG A 180 -9.02 -36.80 -17.49
CA ARG A 180 -9.26 -38.09 -18.16
C ARG A 180 -10.40 -38.92 -17.53
N ALA A 181 -11.53 -38.93 -18.25
CA ALA A 181 -12.46 -40.01 -18.57
C ALA A 181 -13.01 -40.96 -17.48
N ALA A 182 -14.34 -40.99 -17.33
CA ALA A 182 -15.19 -42.03 -17.94
C ALA A 182 -16.70 -41.70 -17.80
N SER A 183 -17.40 -41.83 -18.94
CA SER A 183 -18.78 -42.28 -19.19
C SER A 183 -19.89 -42.03 -18.16
N VAL A 184 -21.00 -41.43 -18.60
CA VAL A 184 -22.37 -42.01 -18.61
C VAL A 184 -23.34 -41.02 -19.29
N GLU A 185 -24.30 -41.61 -20.00
CA GLU A 185 -25.25 -41.04 -20.95
C GLU A 185 -26.36 -40.17 -20.34
N SER A 186 -27.08 -39.54 -21.29
CA SER A 186 -28.54 -39.34 -21.28
C SER A 186 -29.12 -38.02 -20.76
N SER A 187 -29.57 -37.26 -21.77
CA SER A 187 -30.93 -36.72 -21.90
C SER A 187 -31.32 -35.44 -21.15
N SER A 188 -31.94 -34.57 -21.96
CA SER A 188 -33.12 -33.75 -21.66
C SER A 188 -32.91 -32.24 -21.55
N THR A 189 -33.79 -31.59 -22.33
CA THR A 189 -34.54 -30.38 -22.01
C THR A 189 -33.84 -29.03 -22.12
N ALA A 190 -34.19 -28.37 -23.22
CA ALA A 190 -34.29 -26.93 -23.31
C ALA A 190 -35.01 -26.35 -22.08
N THR A 191 -34.33 -25.45 -21.38
CA THR A 191 -34.94 -24.44 -20.53
C THR A 191 -34.44 -23.08 -21.00
N SER A 192 -35.31 -22.42 -21.75
CA SER A 192 -35.40 -20.97 -21.79
C SER A 192 -35.54 -20.44 -20.37
N VAL A 193 -34.59 -19.60 -19.94
CA VAL A 193 -34.78 -18.74 -18.77
C VAL A 193 -34.43 -17.32 -19.16
N ASP A 194 -35.49 -16.63 -19.54
CA ASP A 194 -35.69 -15.20 -19.45
C ASP A 194 -35.31 -14.68 -18.04
N SER A 195 -34.47 -13.64 -17.93
CA SER A 195 -34.25 -12.89 -16.68
C SER A 195 -33.60 -11.53 -16.96
N LEU A 196 -34.45 -10.52 -17.12
CA LEU A 196 -34.19 -9.12 -16.85
C LEU A 196 -33.58 -8.91 -15.45
N GLY A 197 -32.66 -7.94 -15.36
CA GLY A 197 -32.21 -7.34 -14.10
C GLY A 197 -30.95 -7.99 -13.54
N ALA A 198 -29.80 -7.36 -13.76
CA ALA A 198 -28.57 -7.67 -13.06
C ALA A 198 -28.82 -7.58 -11.55
N HIS A 199 -29.03 -8.72 -10.90
CA HIS A 199 -29.21 -8.83 -9.45
C HIS A 199 -27.87 -8.52 -8.80
N VAL A 200 -27.58 -7.24 -8.60
CA VAL A 200 -26.41 -6.78 -7.85
C VAL A 200 -26.51 -7.41 -6.46
N PRO A 201 -25.59 -8.32 -6.08
CA PRO A 201 -25.66 -8.95 -4.78
C PRO A 201 -25.61 -7.87 -3.70
N PRO A 202 -26.43 -7.97 -2.63
CA PRO A 202 -26.44 -6.97 -1.58
C PRO A 202 -25.04 -6.83 -0.98
N PRO A 203 -24.63 -5.61 -0.61
CA PRO A 203 -23.32 -5.37 -0.01
C PRO A 203 -23.16 -6.16 1.30
N ASN A 204 -21.94 -6.61 1.57
CA ASN A 204 -21.66 -7.42 2.76
C ASN A 204 -21.86 -6.61 4.04
N ALA A 205 -23.02 -6.77 4.69
CA ALA A 205 -23.39 -6.03 5.90
C ALA A 205 -22.36 -6.18 7.04
N GLY A 206 -21.71 -7.34 7.15
CA GLY A 206 -20.64 -7.58 8.12
C GLY A 206 -19.46 -6.62 7.93
N LEU A 207 -18.96 -6.50 6.69
CA LEU A 207 -17.84 -5.60 6.38
C LEU A 207 -18.21 -4.13 6.49
N LEU A 208 -19.46 -3.74 6.19
CA LEU A 208 -19.94 -2.38 6.45
C LEU A 208 -19.98 -2.06 7.95
N SER A 209 -20.44 -3.00 8.77
CA SER A 209 -20.44 -2.83 10.23
C SER A 209 -19.01 -2.71 10.78
N GLN A 210 -18.06 -3.43 10.19
CA GLN A 210 -16.65 -3.37 10.55
C GLN A 210 -16.00 -2.05 10.10
N ALA A 211 -16.28 -1.60 8.88
CA ALA A 211 -15.85 -0.31 8.37
C ALA A 211 -16.31 0.82 9.31
N ARG A 212 -17.57 0.79 9.75
CA ARG A 212 -18.11 1.75 10.72
C ARG A 212 -17.34 1.75 12.04
N LYS A 213 -17.06 0.57 12.61
CA LYS A 213 -16.25 0.47 13.85
C LYS A 213 -14.88 1.11 13.68
N TRP A 214 -14.24 0.97 12.52
CA TRP A 214 -12.95 1.57 12.24
C TRP A 214 -13.03 3.09 12.07
N PHE A 215 -14.03 3.61 11.35
CA PHE A 215 -14.25 5.05 11.23
C PHE A 215 -14.61 5.71 12.57
N ASP A 216 -15.44 5.06 13.39
CA ASP A 216 -15.78 5.54 14.74
C ASP A 216 -14.53 5.65 15.62
N LYS A 217 -13.60 4.67 15.53
CA LYS A 217 -12.30 4.73 16.22
C LYS A 217 -11.43 5.87 15.67
N ALA A 218 -11.36 6.05 14.35
CA ALA A 218 -10.60 7.14 13.75
C ALA A 218 -11.10 8.51 14.21
N GLY A 219 -12.42 8.72 14.27
CA GLY A 219 -13.03 9.96 14.75
C GLY A 219 -12.80 10.24 16.23
N LYS A 220 -12.72 9.19 17.08
CA LYS A 220 -12.34 9.34 18.49
C LYS A 220 -10.89 9.79 18.68
N ILE A 221 -9.99 9.34 17.81
CA ILE A 221 -8.58 9.69 17.84
C ILE A 221 -8.36 11.10 17.27
N ASN A 222 -8.94 11.37 16.11
CA ASN A 222 -8.85 12.67 15.44
C ASN A 222 -10.25 13.15 15.02
N PRO A 223 -10.88 14.06 15.79
CA PRO A 223 -12.21 14.56 15.47
C PRO A 223 -12.23 15.47 14.23
N ARG A 224 -11.06 15.86 13.69
CA ARG A 224 -10.94 16.67 12.46
C ARG A 224 -10.84 15.82 11.20
N GLU A 225 -10.84 14.48 11.31
CA GLU A 225 -10.73 13.58 10.17
C GLU A 225 -12.03 13.58 9.34
N GLN A 226 -12.10 14.47 8.34
CA GLN A 226 -13.30 14.66 7.52
C GLN A 226 -13.71 13.41 6.75
N VAL A 227 -12.73 12.60 6.34
CA VAL A 227 -12.97 11.36 5.58
C VAL A 227 -13.78 10.38 6.42
N ALA A 228 -13.34 10.12 7.65
CA ALA A 228 -14.05 9.20 8.55
C ALA A 228 -15.48 9.67 8.84
N LEU A 229 -15.68 10.97 9.08
CA LEU A 229 -17.00 11.56 9.33
C LEU A 229 -17.93 11.44 8.10
N GLY A 230 -17.41 11.72 6.90
CA GLY A 230 -18.17 11.58 5.66
C GLY A 230 -18.64 10.15 5.44
N PHE A 231 -17.77 9.16 5.70
CA PHE A 231 -18.14 7.75 5.57
C PHE A 231 -19.10 7.26 6.66
N ILE A 232 -18.99 7.76 7.89
CA ILE A 232 -19.98 7.46 8.95
C ILE A 232 -21.37 7.99 8.55
N ALA A 233 -21.44 9.20 8.00
CA ALA A 233 -22.70 9.76 7.50
C ALA A 233 -23.25 8.96 6.31
N MET A 234 -22.39 8.44 5.43
CA MET A 234 -22.80 7.62 4.29
C MET A 234 -23.31 6.23 4.71
N VAL A 235 -22.62 5.57 5.66
CA VAL A 235 -22.99 4.23 6.15
C VAL A 235 -24.15 4.29 7.15
N GLY A 236 -24.28 5.40 7.88
CA GLY A 236 -25.29 5.62 8.92
C GLY A 236 -26.48 6.49 8.52
N GLY A 237 -26.46 7.10 7.33
CA GLY A 237 -27.48 8.03 6.88
C GLY A 237 -28.88 7.38 6.78
N PRO A 238 -29.94 8.10 7.18
CA PRO A 238 -31.31 7.61 7.02
C PRO A 238 -31.59 7.44 5.53
N ARG A 239 -32.31 6.38 5.16
CA ARG A 239 -32.98 6.32 3.85
C ARG A 239 -33.77 7.61 3.71
N LEU A 240 -33.30 8.55 2.87
CA LEU A 240 -34.12 9.68 2.49
C LEU A 240 -35.42 9.09 1.92
N PRO A 241 -36.61 9.46 2.44
CA PRO A 241 -37.84 9.06 1.78
C PRO A 241 -37.79 9.67 0.37
N ILE A 242 -37.84 8.80 -0.62
CA ILE A 242 -38.13 9.19 -1.99
C ILE A 242 -39.53 9.79 -1.92
N VAL A 243 -39.63 11.12 -2.04
CA VAL A 243 -40.86 11.85 -2.31
C VAL A 243 -40.76 12.38 -3.71
#